data_AF-A0A517R1Y1-F1
#
_entry.id   AF-A0A517R1Y1-F1
#
_cell.length_a   1.000
_cell.length_b   1.000
_cell.length_c   1.000
_cell.angle_alpha   90.00
_cell.angle_beta   90.00
_cell.angle_gamma   90.00
#
_symmetry.space_group_name_H-M   'P 1'
#
loop_
_entity.id
_entity.type
_entity.pdbx_description
1 polymer ?
#
loop_
_entity_poly.entity_id
_entity_poly.type
_entity_poly.pdbx_seq_one_letter_code
_entity_poly.pdbx_strand_id
1 'polypeptide(L)'
;MGTQLKLVALSIAAIAMVTSETIAEAQVFGVTRGYGLRGAGPFSRTYGPGAYRGGFGYGGYGGYGIDPVTGSRLGAAAMIRAQGQYNESTANAASTLETARSKYIENQVEWLKAYQERKRLGEAERNREYDQERAARDQWLAKTSGQESERLTNSEYNERTGELDWPIVFDTPRYAKAKETIDQAMVIDAYSSGAERATKQVIDLAEEMLEALKGEIAVLDPDEYISGRRFLEHLIGELKSRRG
;
A
#
# COMPACT_ATOMS: atom_id res chain seq x y z
N MET A 1 13.37 31.18 -35.11
CA MET A 1 13.74 30.71 -33.76
C MET A 1 12.92 31.46 -32.70
N GLY A 2 11.62 31.16 -32.56
CA GLY A 2 10.73 31.98 -31.71
C GLY A 2 9.62 31.23 -30.97
N THR A 3 9.54 29.91 -31.11
CA THR A 3 8.41 29.11 -30.60
C THR A 3 8.77 28.07 -29.54
N GLN A 4 10.07 27.80 -29.31
CA GLN A 4 10.52 26.83 -28.30
C GLN A 4 10.67 27.43 -26.88
N LEU A 5 10.76 28.75 -26.74
CA LEU A 5 10.94 29.42 -25.44
C LEU A 5 9.64 29.66 -24.66
N LYS A 6 8.47 29.62 -25.32
CA LYS A 6 7.17 29.80 -24.64
C LYS A 6 6.66 28.51 -23.95
N LEU A 7 7.13 27.34 -24.38
CA LEU A 7 6.70 26.05 -23.80
C LEU A 7 7.43 25.69 -22.49
N VAL A 8 8.67 26.14 -22.29
CA VAL A 8 9.41 25.91 -21.04
C VAL A 8 8.95 26.86 -19.91
N ALA A 9 8.47 28.06 -20.24
CA ALA A 9 7.93 28.99 -19.25
C ALA A 9 6.57 28.53 -18.68
N LEU A 10 5.78 27.78 -19.45
CA LEU A 10 4.47 27.28 -19.00
C LEU A 10 4.58 26.06 -18.08
N SER A 11 5.65 25.26 -18.16
CA SER A 11 5.82 24.08 -17.32
C SER A 11 6.32 24.40 -15.91
N ILE A 12 7.10 25.48 -15.73
CA ILE A 12 7.60 25.89 -14.41
C ILE A 12 6.49 26.55 -13.57
N ALA A 13 5.57 27.29 -14.19
CA ALA A 13 4.42 27.88 -13.49
C ALA A 13 3.42 26.82 -12.99
N ALA A 14 3.24 25.71 -13.72
CA ALA A 14 2.34 24.63 -13.32
C ALA A 14 2.86 23.83 -12.10
N ILE A 15 4.18 23.72 -11.93
CA ILE A 15 4.78 23.03 -10.78
C ILE A 15 4.75 23.91 -9.51
N ALA A 16 4.73 25.24 -9.67
CA ALA A 16 4.62 26.18 -8.54
C ALA A 16 3.19 26.35 -8.01
N MET A 17 2.14 26.11 -8.81
CA MET A 17 0.75 26.27 -8.36
C MET A 17 0.16 25.04 -7.66
N VAL A 18 0.73 23.84 -7.84
CA VAL A 18 0.22 22.60 -7.21
C VAL A 18 0.77 22.38 -5.78
N THR A 19 1.65 23.25 -5.27
CA THR A 19 2.25 23.10 -3.93
C THR A 19 1.73 24.10 -2.89
N SER A 20 0.70 24.88 -3.20
CA SER A 20 0.16 25.88 -2.26
C SER A 20 -1.16 25.52 -1.56
N GLU A 21 -1.80 24.39 -1.89
CA GLU A 21 -3.13 24.03 -1.33
C GLU A 21 -3.11 22.90 -0.29
N THR A 22 -1.96 22.38 0.14
CA THR A 22 -1.90 21.28 1.13
C THR A 22 -1.27 21.64 2.48
N ILE A 23 -1.23 22.93 2.84
CA ILE A 23 -0.81 23.40 4.19
C ILE A 23 -2.02 23.77 5.08
N ALA A 24 -3.24 23.40 4.67
CA ALA A 24 -4.44 23.57 5.48
C ALA A 24 -5.05 22.21 5.81
N GLU A 25 -4.38 21.37 6.62
CA GLU A 25 -4.98 20.24 7.38
C GLU A 25 -3.92 19.43 8.16
N ALA A 26 -3.16 20.11 9.03
CA ALA A 26 -2.32 19.43 10.03
C ALA A 26 -2.49 20.07 11.41
N GLN A 27 -3.74 20.22 11.83
CA GLN A 27 -4.11 20.27 13.24
C GLN A 27 -5.23 19.27 13.42
N VAL A 28 -5.11 18.42 14.45
CA VAL A 28 -6.03 17.35 14.90
C VAL A 28 -5.50 15.95 14.63
N PHE A 29 -4.71 15.45 15.59
CA PHE A 29 -4.71 14.09 16.18
C PHE A 29 -3.56 14.13 17.22
N GLY A 30 -3.75 14.06 18.53
CA GLY A 30 -4.63 13.17 19.27
C GLY A 30 -3.74 12.35 20.20
N VAL A 31 -3.30 12.93 21.32
CA VAL A 31 -2.64 12.18 22.40
C VAL A 31 -3.74 11.53 23.22
N THR A 32 -3.94 10.23 23.04
CA THR A 32 -4.84 9.43 23.87
C THR A 32 -4.00 8.59 24.84
N ARG A 33 -4.13 8.82 26.14
CA ARG A 33 -4.14 7.75 27.16
C ARG A 33 -4.58 8.28 28.53
N GLY A 34 -5.57 7.61 29.10
CA GLY A 34 -5.79 7.57 30.55
C GLY A 34 -7.11 8.14 31.04
N TYR A 35 -8.18 7.36 30.96
CA TYR A 35 -9.36 7.54 31.80
C TYR A 35 -9.02 7.18 33.24
N GLY A 36 -9.36 8.07 34.19
CA GLY A 36 -9.11 7.85 35.63
C GLY A 36 -9.54 9.00 36.53
N LEU A 37 -10.83 9.35 36.49
CA LEU A 37 -11.70 9.80 37.59
C LEU A 37 -11.22 10.86 38.62
N ARG A 38 -11.95 11.99 38.60
CA ARG A 38 -12.46 12.83 39.72
C ARG A 38 -11.49 13.30 40.82
N GLY A 39 -11.27 14.62 40.85
CA GLY A 39 -10.92 15.34 42.08
C GLY A 39 -10.80 16.84 41.86
N ALA A 40 -11.84 17.58 42.27
CA ALA A 40 -11.85 18.98 42.70
C ALA A 40 -10.78 19.96 42.15
N GLY A 41 -11.22 20.94 41.36
CA GLY A 41 -10.50 22.21 41.24
C GLY A 41 -10.41 22.89 42.61
N PRO A 42 -9.36 23.68 42.88
CA PRO A 42 -9.48 25.11 42.56
C PRO A 42 -8.16 25.85 42.24
N PHE A 43 -8.31 27.07 41.71
CA PHE A 43 -7.34 28.18 41.61
C PHE A 43 -6.22 28.11 40.55
N SER A 44 -6.55 28.66 39.38
CA SER A 44 -5.59 29.32 38.50
C SER A 44 -4.97 30.54 39.21
N ARG A 45 -3.66 30.50 39.47
CA ARG A 45 -2.91 31.68 39.95
C ARG A 45 -2.60 32.61 38.78
N THR A 46 -3.32 33.72 38.77
CA THR A 46 -2.98 34.99 38.12
C THR A 46 -1.58 35.44 38.54
N TYR A 47 -0.63 35.49 37.60
CA TYR A 47 0.57 36.30 37.76
C TYR A 47 0.23 37.74 37.37
N GLY A 48 0.03 38.59 38.38
CA GLY A 48 -0.23 40.01 38.21
C GLY A 48 1.01 40.77 37.72
N PRO A 49 0.80 41.98 37.14
CA PRO A 49 1.89 42.84 36.71
C PRO A 49 2.62 43.38 37.95
N GLY A 50 3.85 42.93 38.16
CA GLY A 50 4.75 43.46 39.17
C GLY A 50 5.11 44.90 38.84
N ALA A 51 4.57 45.83 39.63
CA ALA A 51 4.96 47.23 39.63
C ALA A 51 6.40 47.38 40.14
N TYR A 52 7.36 47.44 39.23
CA TYR A 52 8.71 47.91 39.54
C TYR A 52 8.75 49.42 39.36
N ARG A 53 8.49 50.11 40.47
CA ARG A 53 8.78 51.53 40.69
C ARG A 53 10.30 51.70 40.73
N GLY A 54 10.93 51.86 39.57
CA GLY A 54 12.35 52.17 39.42
C GLY A 54 12.50 53.41 38.55
N GLY A 55 12.88 54.52 39.16
CA GLY A 55 12.85 55.86 38.56
C GLY A 55 13.63 55.95 37.26
N PHE A 56 13.00 56.55 36.25
CA PHE A 56 13.70 57.25 35.19
C PHE A 56 14.35 58.49 35.81
N GLY A 57 15.51 58.29 36.42
CA GLY A 57 16.44 59.35 36.73
C GLY A 57 16.93 59.94 35.42
N TYR A 58 16.25 60.99 34.95
CA TYR A 58 16.91 62.02 34.17
C TYR A 58 18.08 62.52 35.02
N GLY A 59 19.27 62.03 34.71
CA GLY A 59 20.52 62.46 35.32
C GLY A 59 20.74 63.93 35.02
N GLY A 60 20.22 64.79 35.89
CA GLY A 60 20.73 66.13 36.08
C GLY A 60 22.17 66.03 36.58
N TYR A 61 23.11 66.21 35.66
CA TYR A 61 24.40 66.83 35.93
C TYR A 61 24.36 68.11 35.12
N GLY A 62 24.18 69.28 35.73
CA GLY A 62 25.22 69.85 36.58
C GLY A 62 26.19 70.56 35.63
N GLY A 63 25.98 71.86 35.44
CA GLY A 63 26.79 72.68 34.56
C GLY A 63 28.26 72.63 34.95
N TYR A 64 29.01 71.81 34.23
CA TYR A 64 30.43 72.00 33.99
C TYR A 64 30.53 72.29 32.51
N GLY A 65 31.01 73.48 32.15
CA GLY A 65 31.30 73.82 30.77
C GLY A 65 32.29 72.80 30.25
N ILE A 66 31.79 71.80 29.50
CA ILE A 66 32.64 70.92 28.71
C ILE A 66 33.25 71.86 27.69
N ASP A 67 34.54 72.14 27.85
CA ASP A 67 35.33 72.87 26.87
C ASP A 67 34.98 72.33 25.47
N PRO A 68 34.61 73.17 24.48
CA PRO A 68 34.17 72.72 23.16
C PRO A 68 35.09 71.67 22.53
N VAL A 69 36.38 71.71 22.83
CA VAL A 69 37.38 70.73 22.41
C VAL A 69 37.16 69.36 23.05
N THR A 70 36.82 69.29 24.34
CA THR A 70 36.54 68.03 25.06
C THR A 70 35.23 67.39 24.62
N GLY A 71 34.19 68.19 24.38
CA GLY A 71 32.90 67.70 23.85
C GLY A 71 33.05 67.12 22.44
N SER A 72 33.82 67.80 21.60
CA SER A 72 34.16 67.33 20.25
C SER A 72 34.94 66.00 20.28
N ARG A 73 35.92 65.85 21.18
CA ARG A 73 36.68 64.59 21.33
C ARG A 73 35.82 63.43 21.84
N LEU A 74 34.91 63.68 22.78
CA LEU A 74 33.98 62.65 23.27
C LEU A 74 32.98 62.23 22.18
N GLY A 75 32.48 63.19 21.39
CA GLY A 75 31.65 62.91 20.21
C GLY A 75 32.38 62.08 19.17
N ALA A 76 33.62 62.43 18.85
CA ALA A 76 34.48 61.66 17.94
C ALA A 76 34.73 60.23 18.46
N ALA A 77 35.02 60.05 19.75
CA ALA A 77 35.19 58.73 20.37
C ALA A 77 33.88 57.91 20.39
N ALA A 78 32.72 58.55 20.56
CA ALA A 78 31.42 57.89 20.45
C ALA A 78 31.16 57.40 19.02
N MET A 79 31.48 58.20 18.00
CA MET A 79 31.36 57.82 16.59
C MET A 79 32.29 56.66 16.22
N ILE A 80 33.55 56.68 16.67
CA ILE A 80 34.50 55.57 16.43
C ILE A 80 34.00 54.27 17.07
N ARG A 81 33.48 54.34 18.31
CA ARG A 81 32.89 53.16 18.97
C ARG A 81 31.65 52.65 18.24
N ALA A 82 30.76 53.56 17.82
CA ALA A 82 29.58 53.19 17.04
C ALA A 82 29.97 52.53 15.71
N GLN A 83 31.01 53.02 15.03
CA GLN A 83 31.53 52.40 13.82
C GLN A 83 32.12 51.01 14.08
N GLY A 84 32.86 50.84 15.18
CA GLY A 84 33.39 49.54 15.60
C GLY A 84 32.28 48.53 15.87
N GLN A 85 31.25 48.93 16.63
CA GLN A 85 30.08 48.10 16.90
C GLN A 85 29.29 47.76 15.62
N TYR A 86 29.16 48.72 14.70
CA TYR A 86 28.53 48.48 13.41
C TYR A 86 29.29 47.41 12.60
N ASN A 87 30.62 47.54 12.51
CA ASN A 87 31.46 46.58 11.79
C ASN A 87 31.38 45.17 12.41
N GLU A 88 31.43 45.07 13.74
CA GLU A 88 31.29 43.80 14.46
C GLU A 88 29.91 43.17 14.24
N SER A 89 28.84 43.96 14.40
CA SER A 89 27.47 43.48 14.17
C SER A 89 27.26 43.00 12.74
N THR A 90 27.84 43.69 11.76
CA THR A 90 27.81 43.30 10.34
C THR A 90 28.56 42.00 10.09
N ALA A 91 29.75 41.84 10.68
CA ALA A 91 30.53 40.60 10.58
C ALA A 91 29.82 39.40 11.22
N ASN A 92 29.23 39.60 12.40
CA ASN A 92 28.44 38.57 13.10
C ASN A 92 27.19 38.18 12.30
N ALA A 93 26.50 39.15 11.70
CA ALA A 93 25.37 38.88 10.82
C ALA A 93 25.77 38.08 9.57
N ALA A 94 26.90 38.43 8.94
CA ALA A 94 27.44 37.68 7.80
C ALA A 94 27.79 36.24 8.18
N SER A 95 28.46 36.02 9.31
CA SER A 95 28.79 34.67 9.81
C SER A 95 27.53 33.84 10.11
N THR A 96 26.50 34.46 10.71
CA THR A 96 25.22 33.81 10.99
C THR A 96 24.50 33.42 9.70
N LEU A 97 24.53 34.28 8.68
CA LEU A 97 23.96 34.01 7.37
C LEU A 97 24.66 32.83 6.69
N GLU A 98 25.98 32.78 6.70
CA GLU A 98 26.74 31.65 6.13
C GLU A 98 26.45 30.35 6.89
N THR A 99 26.40 30.40 8.22
CA THR A 99 26.01 29.23 9.03
C THR A 99 24.60 28.73 8.68
N ALA A 100 23.65 29.64 8.50
CA ALA A 100 22.29 29.29 8.10
C ALA A 100 22.25 28.67 6.70
N ARG A 101 23.04 29.19 5.75
CA ARG A 101 23.20 28.63 4.40
C ARG A 101 23.79 27.23 4.44
N SER A 102 24.84 27.00 5.21
CA SER A 102 25.46 25.68 5.38
C SER A 102 24.44 24.66 5.92
N LYS A 103 23.72 25.02 7.00
CA LYS A 103 22.68 24.14 7.57
C LYS A 103 21.56 23.85 6.58
N TYR A 104 21.16 24.83 5.79
CA TYR A 104 20.15 24.62 4.75
C TYR A 104 20.62 23.59 3.71
N ILE A 105 21.86 23.71 3.24
CA ILE A 105 22.45 22.76 2.28
C ILE A 105 22.58 21.36 2.90
N GLU A 106 23.05 21.27 4.14
CA GLU A 106 23.15 20.01 4.88
C GLU A 106 21.80 19.30 4.99
N ASN A 107 20.75 20.04 5.35
CA ASN A 107 19.39 19.51 5.43
C ASN A 107 18.90 19.01 4.06
N GLN A 108 19.20 19.72 2.97
CA GLN A 108 18.85 19.27 1.61
C GLN A 108 19.58 17.98 1.24
N VAL A 109 20.86 17.87 1.57
CA VAL A 109 21.66 16.66 1.32
C VAL A 109 21.14 15.49 2.15
N GLU A 110 20.82 15.71 3.42
CA GLU A 110 20.27 14.67 4.29
C GLU A 110 18.91 14.19 3.80
N TRP A 111 18.03 15.11 3.39
CA TRP A 111 16.74 14.76 2.80
C TRP A 111 16.90 13.91 1.54
N LEU A 112 17.83 14.28 0.65
CA LEU A 112 18.09 13.52 -0.58
C LEU A 112 18.63 12.12 -0.27
N LYS A 113 19.55 11.99 0.69
CA LYS A 113 20.07 10.69 1.15
C LYS A 113 18.93 9.82 1.70
N ALA A 114 18.08 10.38 2.56
CA ALA A 114 16.94 9.66 3.12
C ALA A 114 15.94 9.21 2.04
N TYR A 115 15.70 10.05 1.03
CA TYR A 115 14.85 9.72 -0.11
C TYR A 115 15.44 8.56 -0.94
N GLN A 116 16.73 8.63 -1.28
CA GLN A 116 17.42 7.59 -2.03
C GLN A 116 17.45 6.26 -1.28
N GLU A 117 17.71 6.29 0.03
CA GLU A 117 17.72 5.08 0.85
C GLU A 117 16.33 4.43 0.92
N ARG A 118 15.28 5.24 1.13
CA ARG A 118 13.90 4.74 1.10
C ARG A 118 13.55 4.11 -0.24
N LYS A 119 13.98 4.73 -1.35
CA LYS A 119 13.79 4.18 -2.69
C LYS A 119 14.49 2.84 -2.85
N ARG A 120 15.76 2.75 -2.44
CA ARG A 120 16.57 1.51 -2.49
C ARG A 120 15.92 0.38 -1.67
N LEU A 121 15.45 0.69 -0.46
CA LEU A 121 14.76 -0.27 0.40
C LEU A 121 13.44 -0.74 -0.22
N GLY A 122 12.67 0.19 -0.80
CA GLY A 122 11.42 -0.16 -1.49
C GLY A 122 11.63 -1.02 -2.74
N GLU A 123 12.70 -0.78 -3.50
CA GLU A 123 13.09 -1.64 -4.64
C GLU A 123 13.53 -3.03 -4.18
N ALA A 124 14.33 -3.11 -3.12
CA ALA A 124 14.76 -4.38 -2.55
C ALA A 124 13.57 -5.22 -2.07
N GLU A 125 12.58 -4.60 -1.44
CA GLU A 125 11.40 -5.32 -0.96
C GLU A 125 10.49 -5.79 -2.10
N ARG A 126 10.23 -4.94 -3.09
CA ARG A 126 9.48 -5.36 -4.30
C ARG A 126 10.17 -6.51 -5.02
N ASN A 127 11.50 -6.49 -5.14
CA ASN A 127 12.23 -7.58 -5.77
C ASN A 127 12.09 -8.89 -4.97
N ARG A 128 12.16 -8.84 -3.64
CA ARG A 128 11.91 -10.02 -2.79
C ARG A 128 10.51 -10.57 -2.95
N GLU A 129 9.51 -9.70 -3.01
CA GLU A 129 8.12 -10.10 -3.25
C GLU A 129 7.98 -10.79 -4.62
N TYR A 130 8.52 -10.19 -5.68
CA TYR A 130 8.54 -10.80 -7.02
C TYR A 130 9.28 -12.15 -7.06
N ASP A 131 10.39 -12.27 -6.35
CA ASP A 131 11.16 -13.52 -6.26
C ASP A 131 10.37 -14.60 -5.52
N GLN A 132 9.68 -14.24 -4.43
CA GLN A 132 8.80 -15.14 -3.68
C GLN A 132 7.61 -15.59 -4.52
N GLU A 133 6.95 -14.67 -5.23
CA GLU A 133 5.85 -15.01 -6.14
C GLU A 133 6.30 -15.92 -7.28
N ARG A 134 7.48 -15.66 -7.86
CA ARG A 134 8.08 -16.54 -8.88
C ARG A 134 8.31 -17.93 -8.31
N ALA A 135 8.96 -18.03 -7.16
CA ALA A 135 9.20 -19.31 -6.50
C ALA A 135 7.89 -20.05 -6.16
N ALA A 136 6.86 -19.33 -5.71
CA ALA A 136 5.55 -19.91 -5.42
C ALA A 136 4.84 -20.42 -6.69
N ARG A 137 4.92 -19.66 -7.79
CA ARG A 137 4.41 -20.10 -9.10
C ARG A 137 5.15 -21.32 -9.60
N ASP A 138 6.48 -21.34 -9.51
CA ASP A 138 7.29 -22.46 -9.97
C ASP A 138 7.00 -23.73 -9.13
N GLN A 139 6.81 -23.58 -7.82
CA GLN A 139 6.38 -24.68 -6.95
C GLN A 139 4.97 -25.16 -7.28
N TRP A 140 4.04 -24.26 -7.58
CA TRP A 140 2.68 -24.61 -7.99
C TRP A 140 2.71 -25.36 -9.33
N LEU A 141 3.43 -24.84 -10.33
CA LEU A 141 3.61 -25.49 -11.62
C LEU A 141 4.26 -26.87 -11.48
N ALA A 142 5.28 -27.03 -10.63
CA ALA A 142 5.91 -28.33 -10.38
C ALA A 142 4.95 -29.35 -9.73
N LYS A 143 4.03 -28.89 -8.87
CA LYS A 143 2.99 -29.75 -8.29
C LYS A 143 1.94 -30.12 -9.34
N THR A 144 1.53 -29.15 -10.17
CA THR A 144 0.50 -29.35 -11.19
C THR A 144 1.02 -30.16 -12.39
N SER A 145 2.28 -30.01 -12.78
CA SER A 145 2.90 -30.83 -13.85
C SER A 145 3.21 -32.26 -13.38
N GLY A 146 3.43 -32.47 -12.08
CA GLY A 146 3.39 -33.80 -11.48
C GLY A 146 1.97 -34.40 -11.42
N GLN A 147 0.94 -33.55 -11.48
CA GLN A 147 -0.47 -33.92 -11.64
C GLN A 147 -0.94 -33.74 -13.09
N GLU A 148 -0.03 -33.84 -14.08
CA GLU A 148 -0.39 -33.89 -15.49
C GLU A 148 -1.14 -35.20 -15.76
N SER A 149 -2.46 -35.10 -15.56
CA SER A 149 -3.49 -36.07 -15.92
C SER A 149 -3.22 -37.49 -15.39
N GLU A 150 -3.67 -37.75 -14.16
CA GLU A 150 -4.45 -38.98 -13.96
C GLU A 150 -5.66 -38.86 -14.90
N ARG A 151 -5.45 -39.18 -16.18
CA ARG A 151 -6.51 -39.63 -17.07
C ARG A 151 -7.32 -40.64 -16.28
N LEU A 152 -8.64 -40.70 -16.51
CA LEU A 152 -9.46 -41.82 -16.03
C LEU A 152 -8.62 -43.08 -16.21
N THR A 153 -8.19 -43.69 -15.11
CA THR A 153 -7.46 -44.96 -15.25
C THR A 153 -8.43 -45.87 -15.98
N ASN A 154 -7.92 -46.68 -16.91
CA ASN A 154 -8.68 -47.54 -17.83
C ASN A 154 -9.75 -48.45 -17.14
N SER A 155 -9.89 -48.38 -15.81
CA SER A 155 -10.86 -49.04 -14.96
C SER A 155 -12.16 -48.27 -14.70
N GLU A 156 -12.30 -46.98 -15.04
CA GLU A 156 -13.51 -46.18 -14.67
C GLU A 156 -14.35 -45.71 -15.89
N TYR A 157 -13.77 -45.69 -17.08
CA TYR A 157 -14.45 -45.32 -18.33
C TYR A 157 -13.88 -46.10 -19.52
N ASN A 158 -14.77 -46.73 -20.30
CA ASN A 158 -14.39 -47.48 -21.48
C ASN A 158 -14.67 -46.69 -22.76
N GLU A 159 -13.65 -46.03 -23.31
CA GLU A 159 -13.73 -45.21 -24.53
C GLU A 159 -14.27 -45.95 -25.76
N ARG A 160 -14.18 -47.29 -25.78
CA ARG A 160 -14.61 -48.11 -26.91
C ARG A 160 -16.08 -48.51 -26.84
N THR A 161 -16.67 -48.53 -25.65
CA THR A 161 -18.09 -48.91 -25.44
C THR A 161 -18.95 -47.75 -24.96
N GLY A 162 -18.35 -46.68 -24.43
CA GLY A 162 -19.07 -45.56 -23.82
C GLY A 162 -19.64 -45.87 -22.42
N GLU A 163 -19.29 -47.01 -21.84
CA GLU A 163 -19.76 -47.45 -20.52
C GLU A 163 -19.00 -46.74 -19.39
N LEU A 164 -19.75 -46.33 -18.36
CA LEU A 164 -19.26 -45.68 -17.14
C LEU A 164 -19.44 -46.60 -15.95
N ASP A 165 -18.38 -46.80 -15.17
CA ASP A 165 -18.45 -47.53 -13.90
C ASP A 165 -18.75 -46.54 -12.76
N TRP A 166 -20.03 -46.44 -12.40
CA TRP A 166 -20.50 -45.48 -11.39
C TRP A 166 -20.07 -45.88 -9.97
N PRO A 167 -19.48 -44.95 -9.19
CA PRO A 167 -19.24 -45.15 -7.76
C PRO A 167 -20.51 -45.46 -6.96
N ILE A 168 -20.38 -46.24 -5.88
CA ILE A 168 -21.51 -46.72 -5.05
C ILE A 168 -22.40 -45.59 -4.50
N VAL A 169 -21.83 -44.42 -4.26
CA VAL A 169 -22.55 -43.22 -3.79
C VAL A 169 -23.67 -42.79 -4.76
N PHE A 170 -23.55 -43.12 -6.06
CA PHE A 170 -24.57 -42.82 -7.06
C PHE A 170 -25.59 -43.94 -7.26
N ASP A 171 -25.55 -45.02 -6.48
CA ASP A 171 -26.56 -46.10 -6.56
C ASP A 171 -27.93 -45.69 -5.98
N THR A 172 -28.03 -44.50 -5.40
CA THR A 172 -29.30 -44.02 -4.85
C THR A 172 -30.30 -43.66 -5.97
N PRO A 173 -31.61 -43.87 -5.75
CA PRO A 173 -32.65 -43.56 -6.74
C PRO A 173 -32.67 -42.09 -7.19
N ARG A 174 -32.12 -41.19 -6.37
CA ARG A 174 -32.02 -39.76 -6.65
C ARG A 174 -31.19 -39.48 -7.90
N TYR A 175 -30.13 -40.25 -8.13
CA TYR A 175 -29.22 -40.05 -9.25
C TYR A 175 -29.58 -40.91 -10.48
N ALA A 176 -30.50 -41.88 -10.34
CA ALA A 176 -30.82 -42.85 -11.39
C ALA A 176 -31.14 -42.21 -12.75
N LYS A 177 -31.96 -41.16 -12.76
CA LYS A 177 -32.35 -40.45 -13.99
C LYS A 177 -31.16 -39.70 -14.62
N ALA A 178 -30.31 -39.09 -13.80
CA ALA A 178 -29.15 -38.36 -14.28
C ALA A 178 -28.11 -39.33 -14.86
N LYS A 179 -27.83 -40.45 -14.16
CA LYS A 179 -26.97 -41.53 -14.63
C LYS A 179 -27.43 -42.06 -15.99
N GLU A 180 -28.70 -42.43 -16.11
CA GLU A 180 -29.24 -42.97 -17.36
C GLU A 180 -29.10 -41.98 -18.53
N THR A 181 -29.34 -40.69 -18.27
CA THR A 181 -29.21 -39.65 -19.30
C THR A 181 -27.75 -39.47 -19.73
N ILE A 182 -26.81 -39.52 -18.77
CA ILE A 182 -25.38 -39.44 -19.02
C ILE A 182 -24.90 -40.67 -19.79
N ASP A 183 -25.26 -41.88 -19.35
CA ASP A 183 -24.89 -43.14 -20.02
C ASP A 183 -25.36 -43.16 -21.48
N GLN A 184 -26.61 -42.79 -21.74
CA GLN A 184 -27.14 -42.71 -23.10
C GLN A 184 -26.38 -41.71 -23.96
N ALA A 185 -26.06 -40.53 -23.41
CA ALA A 185 -25.31 -39.51 -24.12
C ALA A 185 -23.88 -39.95 -24.43
N MET A 186 -23.21 -40.64 -23.49
CA MET A 186 -21.85 -41.16 -23.67
C MET A 186 -21.79 -42.30 -24.69
N VAL A 187 -22.80 -43.18 -24.73
CA VAL A 187 -22.92 -44.21 -25.77
C VAL A 187 -23.12 -43.56 -27.15
N ILE A 188 -24.00 -42.56 -27.25
CA ILE A 188 -24.24 -41.85 -28.52
C ILE A 188 -22.98 -41.12 -28.99
N ASP A 189 -22.23 -40.51 -28.07
CA ASP A 189 -20.97 -39.83 -28.33
C ASP A 189 -19.90 -40.80 -28.86
N ALA A 190 -19.78 -41.99 -28.27
CA ALA A 190 -18.81 -43.00 -28.69
C ALA A 190 -19.02 -43.47 -30.15
N TYR A 191 -20.26 -43.45 -30.65
CA TYR A 191 -20.61 -43.89 -32.00
C TYR A 191 -20.84 -42.76 -33.01
N SER A 192 -20.96 -41.51 -32.58
CA SER A 192 -21.27 -40.38 -33.47
C SER A 192 -20.35 -39.18 -33.22
N SER A 193 -19.77 -38.64 -34.29
CA SER A 193 -18.97 -37.40 -34.26
C SER A 193 -19.81 -36.13 -34.03
N GLY A 194 -21.09 -36.27 -33.62
CA GLY A 194 -22.01 -35.18 -33.27
C GLY A 194 -21.91 -34.70 -31.82
N ALA A 195 -20.74 -34.93 -31.22
CA ALA A 195 -20.41 -34.86 -29.81
C ALA A 195 -20.83 -33.57 -29.10
N GLU A 196 -20.65 -32.40 -29.73
CA GLU A 196 -20.57 -31.14 -28.99
C GLU A 196 -21.84 -30.79 -28.16
N ARG A 197 -23.05 -31.06 -28.69
CA ARG A 197 -24.30 -30.79 -27.95
C ARG A 197 -24.54 -31.83 -26.85
N ALA A 198 -24.22 -33.10 -27.10
CA ALA A 198 -24.35 -34.18 -26.12
C ALA A 198 -23.34 -33.99 -24.98
N THR A 199 -22.10 -33.63 -25.29
CA THR A 199 -21.04 -33.31 -24.34
C THR A 199 -21.46 -32.18 -23.40
N LYS A 200 -22.05 -31.10 -23.92
CA LYS A 200 -22.50 -29.98 -23.08
C LYS A 200 -23.59 -30.42 -22.09
N GLN A 201 -24.58 -31.17 -22.57
CA GLN A 201 -25.67 -31.66 -21.72
C GLN A 201 -25.16 -32.58 -20.61
N VAL A 202 -24.17 -33.44 -20.91
CA VAL A 202 -23.52 -34.30 -19.91
C VAL A 202 -22.76 -33.48 -18.88
N ILE A 203 -22.03 -32.44 -19.29
CA ILE A 203 -21.33 -31.53 -18.37
C ILE A 203 -22.34 -30.86 -17.43
N ASP A 204 -23.42 -30.29 -17.97
CA ASP A 204 -24.43 -29.59 -17.17
C ASP A 204 -25.06 -30.54 -16.13
N LEU A 205 -25.40 -31.79 -16.52
CA LEU A 205 -25.94 -32.81 -15.62
C LEU A 205 -24.93 -33.28 -14.56
N ALA A 206 -23.65 -33.43 -14.92
CA ALA A 206 -22.61 -33.81 -13.98
C ALA A 206 -22.34 -32.69 -12.95
N GLU A 207 -22.41 -31.42 -13.37
CA GLU A 207 -22.32 -30.27 -12.47
C GLU A 207 -23.53 -30.23 -11.51
N GLU A 208 -24.75 -30.51 -11.99
CA GLU A 208 -25.94 -30.65 -11.14
C GLU A 208 -25.80 -31.79 -10.11
N MET A 209 -25.27 -32.95 -10.52
CA MET A 209 -25.00 -34.07 -9.61
C MET A 209 -23.97 -33.71 -8.55
N LEU A 210 -22.96 -32.91 -8.90
CA LEU A 210 -21.93 -32.46 -7.98
C LEU A 210 -22.49 -31.49 -6.92
N GLU A 211 -23.40 -30.59 -7.32
CA GLU A 211 -24.13 -29.74 -6.38
C GLU A 211 -25.06 -30.53 -5.46
N ALA A 212 -25.76 -31.55 -5.99
CA ALA A 212 -26.57 -32.44 -5.18
C ALA A 212 -25.72 -33.22 -4.15
N LEU A 213 -24.55 -33.71 -4.57
CA LEU A 213 -23.61 -34.43 -3.71
C LEU A 213 -23.04 -33.54 -2.59
N LYS A 214 -22.76 -32.26 -2.87
CA LYS A 214 -22.34 -31.29 -1.84
C LYS A 214 -23.38 -31.15 -0.72
N GLY A 215 -24.67 -31.23 -1.04
CA GLY A 215 -25.74 -31.20 -0.05
C GLY A 215 -25.78 -32.44 0.87
N GLU A 216 -25.13 -33.53 0.48
CA GLU A 216 -25.13 -34.82 1.20
C GLU A 216 -23.84 -35.07 1.98
N ILE A 217 -22.89 -34.11 1.96
CA ILE A 217 -21.59 -34.22 2.65
C ILE A 217 -21.70 -34.49 4.15
N ALA A 218 -22.80 -34.09 4.78
CA ALA A 218 -23.02 -34.30 6.21
C ALA A 218 -23.54 -35.71 6.54
N VAL A 219 -24.00 -36.47 5.55
CA VAL A 219 -24.68 -37.77 5.72
C VAL A 219 -23.87 -38.92 5.12
N LEU A 220 -23.11 -38.66 4.06
CA LEU A 220 -22.26 -39.65 3.40
C LEU A 220 -20.98 -39.92 4.18
N ASP A 221 -20.44 -41.13 4.01
CA ASP A 221 -19.08 -41.42 4.46
C ASP A 221 -18.08 -40.52 3.70
N PRO A 222 -17.05 -39.98 4.38
CA PRO A 222 -16.06 -39.11 3.74
C PRO A 222 -15.39 -39.74 2.52
N ASP A 223 -15.11 -41.04 2.54
CA ASP A 223 -14.44 -41.72 1.44
C ASP A 223 -15.37 -41.90 0.23
N GLU A 224 -16.65 -42.20 0.48
CA GLU A 224 -17.69 -42.28 -0.56
C GLU A 224 -17.94 -40.93 -1.23
N TYR A 225 -17.99 -39.85 -0.43
CA TYR A 225 -18.12 -38.49 -0.94
C TYR A 225 -16.93 -38.09 -1.82
N ILE A 226 -15.70 -38.36 -1.37
CA ILE A 226 -14.48 -38.05 -2.12
C ILE A 226 -14.45 -38.83 -3.43
N SER A 227 -14.80 -40.12 -3.40
CA SER A 227 -14.86 -40.98 -4.58
C SER A 227 -15.86 -40.45 -5.62
N GLY A 228 -17.10 -40.16 -5.21
CA GLY A 228 -18.12 -39.63 -6.13
C GLY A 228 -17.77 -38.28 -6.71
N ARG A 229 -17.24 -37.38 -5.87
CA ARG A 229 -16.83 -36.05 -6.31
C ARG A 229 -15.68 -36.13 -7.32
N ARG A 230 -14.65 -36.92 -7.02
CA ARG A 230 -13.49 -37.09 -7.92
C ARG A 230 -13.93 -37.66 -9.26
N PHE A 231 -14.81 -38.67 -9.27
CA PHE A 231 -15.36 -39.24 -10.49
C PHE A 231 -16.06 -38.18 -11.38
N LEU A 232 -16.97 -37.38 -10.80
CA LEU A 232 -17.66 -36.34 -11.56
C LEU A 232 -16.71 -35.24 -12.06
N GLU A 233 -15.74 -34.82 -11.24
CA GLU A 233 -14.73 -33.84 -11.63
C GLU A 233 -13.86 -34.35 -12.80
N HIS A 234 -13.49 -35.64 -12.77
CA HIS A 234 -12.74 -36.29 -13.85
C HIS A 234 -13.57 -36.40 -15.13
N LEU A 235 -14.84 -36.82 -15.05
CA LEU A 235 -15.75 -36.91 -16.18
C LEU A 235 -15.91 -35.54 -16.88
N ILE A 236 -16.14 -34.49 -16.10
CA ILE A 236 -16.27 -33.12 -16.62
C ILE A 236 -14.95 -32.65 -17.27
N GLY A 237 -13.81 -32.95 -16.65
CA GLY A 237 -12.49 -32.59 -17.15
C GLY A 237 -12.20 -33.22 -18.52
N GLU A 238 -12.43 -34.53 -18.65
CA GLU A 238 -12.23 -35.30 -19.88
C GLU A 238 -13.11 -34.76 -21.03
N LEU A 239 -14.38 -34.50 -20.75
CA LEU A 239 -15.33 -33.96 -21.74
C LEU A 239 -14.95 -32.54 -22.17
N LYS A 240 -14.44 -31.70 -21.25
CA LYS A 240 -13.94 -30.35 -21.57
C LYS A 240 -12.65 -30.41 -22.40
N SER A 241 -11.74 -31.35 -22.13
CA SER A 241 -10.49 -31.49 -22.90
C SER A 241 -10.71 -32.00 -24.31
N ARG A 242 -11.74 -32.82 -24.58
CA ARG A 242 -12.08 -33.29 -25.92
C ARG A 242 -12.61 -32.20 -26.86
N ARG A 243 -13.07 -31.07 -26.31
CA ARG A 243 -13.61 -29.93 -27.07
C ARG A 243 -12.56 -28.89 -27.45
N GLY A 244 -11.38 -28.90 -26.81
CA GLY A 244 -10.30 -27.95 -27.02
C GLY A 244 -9.30 -28.43 -28.07
#